data_AF-A0AAE1BBK3-F1
#
_entry.id   AF-A0AAE1BBK3-F1
#
_cell.length_a   1.000
_cell.length_b   1.000
_cell.length_c   1.000
_cell.angle_alpha   90.00
_cell.angle_beta   90.00
_cell.angle_gamma   90.00
#
_symmetry.space_group_name_H-M   'P 1'
#
loop_
_entity.id
_entity.type
_entity.pdbx_description
1 polymer ?
#
loop_
_entity_poly.entity_id
_entity_poly.type
_entity_poly.pdbx_seq_one_letter_code
_entity_poly.pdbx_strand_id
1 'polypeptide(L)'
;MNWSIQSSPHWSIDSVSIGASNPVPIGASNPVPIGASNPVPIGASNPIPIGASNPIPIGASNPVPIGASNPIPIGASNPVPFGASNPIPIGASNPVPIGASNPVPIGASNPVPFGVSTPIPIGASNQVPIGASNPVPIGASNPVPIGASNPIPIGAPPALFFRTHIETKQIKS
;
A
#
# COMPACT_ATOMS: atom_id res chain seq x y z
N MET A 1 -3.74 -1.56 31.08
CA MET A 1 -2.41 -1.40 31.70
C MET A 1 -1.45 -1.01 30.59
N ASN A 2 -0.98 0.23 30.58
CA ASN A 2 -0.07 0.73 29.55
C ASN A 2 1.34 0.68 30.14
N TRP A 3 2.17 -0.25 29.68
CA TRP A 3 3.57 -0.34 30.11
C TRP A 3 4.42 0.50 29.15
N SER A 4 4.88 1.66 29.61
CA SER A 4 5.85 2.48 28.89
C SER A 4 7.23 2.24 29.52
N ILE A 5 8.07 1.47 28.84
CA ILE A 5 9.50 1.38 29.16
C ILE A 5 10.18 2.54 28.41
N GLN A 6 10.70 3.51 29.17
CA GLN A 6 11.40 4.67 28.63
C GLN A 6 12.91 4.44 28.69
N SER A 7 13.57 4.39 27.54
CA SER A 7 15.03 4.26 27.43
C SER A 7 15.59 5.27 26.42
N SER A 8 16.34 6.27 26.94
CA SER A 8 17.38 7.15 26.34
C SER A 8 17.12 7.86 24.98
N PRO A 9 17.77 9.02 24.68
CA PRO A 9 17.41 9.85 23.52
C PRO A 9 18.04 9.30 22.23
N HIS A 10 17.50 8.19 21.76
CA HIS A 10 17.49 7.85 20.35
C HIS A 10 16.05 8.13 19.91
N TRP A 11 15.85 8.99 18.92
CA TRP A 11 14.55 9.47 18.43
C TRP A 11 13.73 8.37 17.72
N SER A 12 13.92 7.11 18.12
CA SER A 12 13.17 5.93 17.68
C SER A 12 12.07 5.61 18.69
N ILE A 13 10.81 5.83 18.32
CA ILE A 13 9.63 5.53 19.13
C ILE A 13 9.06 4.18 18.68
N ASP A 14 9.37 3.13 19.44
CA ASP A 14 8.76 1.81 19.29
C ASP A 14 7.68 1.66 20.37
N SER A 15 6.44 1.40 19.96
CA SER A 15 5.32 1.33 20.90
C SER A 15 4.26 0.34 20.44
N VAL A 16 3.65 -0.35 21.40
CA VAL A 16 2.46 -1.18 21.18
C VAL A 16 1.32 -0.51 21.92
N SER A 17 0.19 -0.29 21.24
CA SER A 17 -1.02 0.26 21.84
C SER A 17 -2.19 -0.67 21.56
N ILE A 18 -3.09 -0.86 22.53
CA ILE A 18 -4.29 -1.69 22.36
C ILE A 18 -5.51 -0.81 22.57
N GLY A 19 -6.49 -0.93 21.66
CA GLY A 19 -7.69 -0.11 21.63
C GLY A 19 -7.57 1.04 20.65
N ALA A 20 -8.32 2.11 20.90
CA ALA A 20 -8.29 3.30 20.06
C ALA A 20 -6.99 4.10 20.31
N SER A 21 -6.22 4.38 19.25
CA SER A 21 -4.97 5.16 19.39
C SER A 21 -4.65 6.04 18.18
N ASN A 22 -4.16 7.26 18.43
CA ASN A 22 -3.76 8.22 17.39
C ASN A 22 -2.37 8.81 17.70
N PRO A 23 -1.30 8.00 17.69
CA PRO A 23 0.04 8.49 18.04
C PRO A 23 0.63 9.34 16.90
N VAL A 24 1.42 10.35 17.28
CA VAL A 24 2.14 11.24 16.34
C VAL A 24 3.64 11.23 16.69
N PRO A 25 4.34 10.10 16.47
CA PRO A 25 5.76 10.03 16.75
C PRO A 25 6.54 10.89 15.73
N ILE A 26 7.54 11.61 16.20
CA ILE A 26 8.46 12.40 15.37
C ILE A 26 9.81 11.71 15.39
N GLY A 27 10.39 11.51 14.22
CA GLY A 27 11.64 10.79 14.04
C GLY A 27 11.44 9.38 13.48
N ALA A 28 12.23 8.44 13.99
CA ALA A 28 12.19 7.03 13.63
C ALA A 28 11.05 6.46 14.47
N SER A 29 10.21 5.64 13.88
CA SER A 29 9.16 5.00 14.68
C SER A 29 8.67 3.70 14.07
N ASN A 30 8.43 2.72 14.92
CA ASN A 30 7.84 1.45 14.53
C ASN A 30 6.64 1.14 15.45
N PRO A 31 5.56 1.94 15.40
CA PRO A 31 4.40 1.71 16.26
C PRO A 31 3.56 0.54 15.76
N VAL A 32 3.02 -0.24 16.70
CA VAL A 32 2.16 -1.41 16.47
C VAL A 32 0.84 -1.21 17.22
N PRO A 33 -0.07 -0.34 16.73
CA PRO A 33 -1.39 -0.20 17.33
C PRO A 33 -2.31 -1.36 16.94
N ILE A 34 -3.02 -1.92 17.92
CA ILE A 34 -3.98 -3.02 17.78
C ILE A 34 -5.38 -2.49 18.10
N GLY A 35 -6.27 -2.49 17.12
CA GLY A 35 -7.63 -1.94 17.23
C GLY A 35 -7.89 -0.87 16.18
N ALA A 36 -8.66 0.15 16.55
CA ALA A 36 -8.90 1.31 15.71
C ALA A 36 -7.74 2.31 15.86
N SER A 37 -7.05 2.69 14.78
CA SER A 37 -5.93 3.63 14.92
C SER A 37 -5.71 4.58 13.75
N ASN A 38 -5.27 5.80 14.04
CA ASN A 38 -4.92 6.80 13.02
C ASN A 38 -3.55 7.42 13.35
N PRO A 39 -2.44 6.65 13.24
CA PRO A 39 -1.12 7.16 13.55
C PRO A 39 -0.62 8.11 12.46
N VAL A 40 0.08 9.18 12.86
CA VAL A 40 0.68 10.17 11.96
C VAL A 40 2.18 10.28 12.24
N PRO A 41 2.99 9.25 11.92
CA PRO A 41 4.43 9.32 12.14
C PRO A 41 5.08 10.30 11.15
N ILE A 42 5.98 11.14 11.65
CA ILE A 42 6.73 12.12 10.86
C ILE A 42 8.20 11.73 10.88
N GLY A 43 8.78 11.41 9.72
CA GLY A 43 10.17 10.96 9.57
C GLY A 43 10.26 9.58 8.92
N ALA A 44 11.21 8.76 9.37
CA ALA A 44 11.34 7.39 8.92
C ALA A 44 10.40 6.50 9.76
N SER A 45 9.50 5.72 9.15
CA SER A 45 8.57 4.91 9.94
C SER A 45 8.18 3.58 9.32
N ASN A 46 8.01 2.56 10.16
CA ASN A 46 7.52 1.24 9.74
C ASN A 46 6.37 0.80 10.65
N PRO A 47 5.21 1.49 10.60
CA PRO A 47 4.08 1.16 11.47
C PRO A 47 3.41 -0.15 11.03
N ILE A 48 2.97 -0.95 12.00
CA ILE A 48 2.25 -2.21 11.78
C ILE A 48 0.88 -2.14 12.49
N PRO A 49 -0.07 -1.34 11.99
CA PRO A 49 -1.39 -1.28 12.59
C PRO A 49 -2.18 -2.57 12.30
N ILE A 50 -2.81 -3.14 13.33
CA ILE A 50 -3.63 -4.35 13.24
C ILE A 50 -5.08 -3.98 13.57
N GLY A 51 -6.00 -4.19 12.64
CA GLY A 51 -7.42 -3.86 12.78
C GLY A 51 -7.89 -2.84 11.74
N ALA A 52 -8.67 -1.84 12.18
CA ALA A 52 -9.12 -0.75 11.35
C ALA A 52 -8.16 0.43 11.49
N SER A 53 -7.53 0.88 10.40
CA SER A 53 -6.53 1.95 10.51
C SER A 53 -6.51 2.95 9.35
N ASN A 54 -6.23 4.21 9.66
CA ASN A 54 -6.02 5.25 8.65
C ASN A 54 -4.70 5.99 8.95
N PRO A 55 -3.54 5.34 8.76
CA PRO A 55 -2.25 5.95 9.05
C PRO A 55 -1.88 7.00 8.00
N ILE A 56 -1.26 8.10 8.43
CA ILE A 56 -0.77 9.17 7.56
C ILE A 56 0.73 9.38 7.81
N PRO A 57 1.60 8.44 7.38
CA PRO A 57 3.04 8.61 7.55
C PRO A 57 3.57 9.69 6.61
N ILE A 58 4.38 10.60 7.14
CA ILE A 58 5.01 11.69 6.38
C ILE A 58 6.53 11.47 6.37
N GLY A 59 7.11 11.30 5.18
CA GLY A 59 8.53 11.04 4.99
C GLY A 59 8.80 9.71 4.28
N ALA A 60 9.79 8.96 4.77
CA ALA A 60 10.10 7.63 4.28
C ALA A 60 9.33 6.59 5.12
N SER A 61 8.51 5.74 4.50
CA SER A 61 7.72 4.79 5.27
C SER A 61 7.53 3.42 4.63
N ASN A 62 7.51 2.37 5.45
CA ASN A 62 7.17 1.01 5.02
C ASN A 62 6.07 0.45 5.93
N PRO A 63 4.83 0.97 5.84
CA PRO A 63 3.75 0.52 6.72
C PRO A 63 3.24 -0.86 6.30
N VAL A 64 2.92 -1.70 7.29
CA VAL A 64 2.38 -3.06 7.10
C VAL A 64 1.03 -3.17 7.81
N PRO A 65 -0.04 -2.50 7.33
CA PRO A 65 -1.34 -2.59 7.95
C PRO A 65 -1.97 -3.96 7.72
N ILE A 66 -2.58 -4.54 8.76
CA ILE A 66 -3.28 -5.83 8.71
C ILE A 66 -4.75 -5.59 9.05
N GLY A 67 -5.66 -5.89 8.12
CA GLY A 67 -7.10 -5.72 8.29
C GLY A 67 -7.70 -4.74 7.28
N ALA A 68 -8.52 -3.80 7.77
CA ALA A 68 -9.13 -2.76 6.95
C ALA A 68 -8.31 -1.48 7.09
N SER A 69 -7.78 -0.94 5.99
CA SER A 69 -6.92 0.25 6.08
C SER A 69 -7.10 1.26 4.94
N ASN A 70 -7.00 2.54 5.27
CA ASN A 70 -6.97 3.63 4.29
C ASN A 70 -5.73 4.52 4.54
N PRO A 71 -4.51 4.00 4.26
CA PRO A 71 -3.28 4.75 4.51
C PRO A 71 -3.08 5.88 3.50
N ILE A 72 -2.60 7.03 3.97
CA ILE A 72 -2.24 8.18 3.13
C ILE A 72 -0.75 8.52 3.35
N PRO A 73 0.18 7.69 2.84
CA PRO A 73 1.60 7.99 2.98
C PRO A 73 2.00 9.16 2.07
N ILE A 74 2.74 10.12 2.62
CA ILE A 74 3.25 11.29 1.91
C ILE A 74 4.79 11.20 1.86
N GLY A 75 5.35 11.14 0.65
CA GLY A 75 6.79 11.01 0.42
C GLY A 75 7.16 9.71 -0.29
N ALA A 76 8.22 9.06 0.19
CA ALA A 76 8.66 7.77 -0.33
C ALA A 76 8.05 6.65 0.50
N SER A 77 7.32 5.72 -0.13
CA SER A 77 6.64 4.66 0.62
C SER A 77 6.63 3.28 -0.05
N ASN A 78 6.79 2.23 0.74
CA ASN A 78 6.64 0.85 0.28
C ASN A 78 5.64 0.11 1.20
N PRO A 79 4.34 0.43 1.11
CA PRO A 79 3.33 -0.17 1.99
C PRO A 79 3.05 -1.62 1.57
N VAL A 80 2.85 -2.51 2.55
CA VAL A 80 2.49 -3.92 2.33
C VAL A 80 1.19 -4.22 3.10
N PRO A 81 0.03 -3.71 2.64
CA PRO A 81 -1.23 -3.93 3.34
C PRO A 81 -1.75 -5.37 3.11
N PHE A 82 -2.24 -5.99 4.18
CA PHE A 82 -2.94 -7.28 4.14
C PHE A 82 -4.42 -7.09 4.45
N GLY A 83 -5.30 -7.56 3.57
CA GLY A 83 -6.76 -7.48 3.74
C GLY A 83 -7.41 -6.50 2.77
N ALA A 84 -8.32 -5.67 3.28
CA ALA A 84 -9.02 -4.66 2.49
C ALA A 84 -8.30 -3.31 2.64
N SER A 85 -7.85 -2.72 1.54
CA SER A 85 -7.12 -1.46 1.61
C SER A 85 -7.51 -0.46 0.52
N ASN A 86 -7.57 0.83 0.89
CA ASN A 86 -7.70 1.92 -0.08
C ASN A 86 -6.58 2.95 0.14
N PRO A 87 -5.33 2.63 -0.25
CA PRO A 87 -4.20 3.55 -0.09
C PRO A 87 -4.31 4.79 -1.00
N ILE A 88 -3.89 5.95 -0.49
CA ILE A 88 -3.69 7.16 -1.30
C ILE A 88 -2.24 7.64 -1.12
N PRO A 89 -1.25 6.94 -1.69
CA PRO A 89 0.14 7.38 -1.58
C PRO A 89 0.38 8.61 -2.46
N ILE A 90 1.04 9.61 -1.89
CA ILE A 90 1.42 10.86 -2.56
C ILE A 90 2.96 10.91 -2.64
N GLY A 91 3.51 10.90 -3.85
CA GLY A 91 4.94 10.90 -4.10
C GLY A 91 5.41 9.64 -4.84
N ALA A 92 6.51 9.06 -4.37
CA ALA A 92 7.06 7.83 -4.93
C ALA A 92 6.59 6.63 -4.10
N SER A 93 5.97 5.64 -4.72
CA SER A 93 5.45 4.48 -3.99
C SER A 93 5.64 3.15 -4.70
N ASN A 94 5.96 2.10 -3.94
CA ASN A 94 6.00 0.72 -4.44
C ASN A 94 5.12 -0.17 -3.53
N PRO A 95 3.79 -0.05 -3.62
CA PRO A 95 2.89 -0.79 -2.74
C PRO A 95 2.77 -2.27 -3.18
N VAL A 96 2.71 -3.17 -2.21
CA VAL A 96 2.49 -4.60 -2.43
C VAL A 96 1.25 -5.06 -1.64
N PRO A 97 0.04 -4.66 -2.06
CA PRO A 97 -1.17 -5.04 -1.35
C PRO A 97 -1.52 -6.51 -1.57
N ILE A 98 -1.97 -7.18 -0.52
CA ILE A 98 -2.43 -8.58 -0.55
C ILE A 98 -3.88 -8.62 -0.11
N GLY A 99 -4.79 -8.98 -1.01
CA GLY A 99 -6.23 -9.04 -0.78
C GLY A 99 -7.01 -8.15 -1.75
N ALA A 100 -7.96 -7.39 -1.22
CA ALA A 100 -8.76 -6.44 -2.00
C ALA A 100 -8.17 -5.04 -1.85
N SER A 101 -7.85 -4.38 -2.96
CA SER A 101 -7.22 -3.05 -2.92
C SER A 101 -7.75 -2.08 -3.96
N ASN A 102 -8.01 -0.84 -3.56
CA ASN A 102 -8.37 0.24 -4.49
C ASN A 102 -7.43 1.43 -4.28
N PRO A 103 -6.15 1.33 -4.68
CA PRO A 103 -5.18 2.38 -4.44
C PRO A 103 -5.36 3.53 -5.44
N VAL A 104 -5.16 4.76 -4.96
CA VAL A 104 -5.15 5.98 -5.76
C VAL A 104 -3.77 6.65 -5.63
N PRO A 105 -2.71 6.09 -6.25
CA PRO A 105 -1.39 6.69 -6.15
C PRO A 105 -1.31 7.99 -6.96
N ILE A 106 -0.75 9.02 -6.36
CA ILE A 106 -0.49 10.32 -6.98
C ILE A 106 1.03 10.50 -7.09
N GLY A 107 1.54 10.56 -8.32
CA GLY A 107 2.97 10.67 -8.61
C GLY A 107 3.52 9.45 -9.34
N ALA A 108 4.67 8.94 -8.89
CA ALA A 108 5.31 7.76 -9.47
C ALA A 108 4.98 6.52 -8.63
N SER A 109 4.46 5.48 -9.27
CA SER A 109 4.09 4.25 -8.57
C SER A 109 4.49 2.98 -9.30
N ASN A 110 4.96 1.97 -8.55
CA ASN A 110 5.19 0.63 -9.09
C ASN A 110 4.46 -0.43 -8.23
N PRO A 111 3.12 -0.52 -8.31
CA PRO A 111 2.34 -1.44 -7.49
C PRO A 111 2.45 -2.89 -7.98
N VAL A 112 2.52 -3.83 -7.04
CA VAL A 112 2.46 -5.28 -7.30
C VAL A 112 1.33 -5.88 -6.46
N PRO A 113 0.04 -5.65 -6.82
CA PRO A 113 -1.08 -6.15 -6.05
C PRO A 113 -1.30 -7.64 -6.26
N PHE A 114 -1.59 -8.36 -5.19
CA PHE A 114 -2.02 -9.76 -5.20
C PHE A 114 -3.50 -9.85 -4.80
N GLY A 115 -4.33 -10.42 -5.64
CA GLY A 115 -5.77 -10.59 -5.40
C GLY A 115 -6.63 -9.76 -6.34
N VAL A 116 -7.50 -8.92 -5.78
CA VAL A 116 -8.40 -8.05 -6.55
C VAL A 116 -7.95 -6.61 -6.38
N SER A 117 -7.67 -5.92 -7.49
CA SER A 117 -7.25 -4.52 -7.45
C SER A 117 -8.01 -3.63 -8.43
N THR A 118 -8.43 -2.44 -7.99
CA THR A 118 -8.95 -1.39 -8.89
C THR A 118 -8.16 -0.09 -8.73
N PRO A 119 -6.90 -0.06 -9.21
CA PRO A 119 -6.03 1.09 -9.00
C PRO A 119 -6.41 2.26 -9.92
N ILE A 120 -6.36 3.47 -9.38
CA ILE A 120 -6.58 4.72 -10.13
C ILE A 120 -5.28 5.55 -10.04
N PRO A 121 -4.21 5.18 -10.78
CA PRO A 121 -2.97 5.94 -10.72
C PRO A 121 -3.10 7.28 -11.43
N ILE A 122 -2.59 8.33 -10.80
CA ILE A 122 -2.49 9.68 -11.35
C ILE A 122 -1.01 10.00 -11.49
N GLY A 123 -0.51 10.08 -12.72
CA GLY A 123 0.90 10.28 -13.03
C GLY A 123 1.52 9.09 -13.77
N ALA A 124 2.68 8.63 -13.32
CA ALA A 124 3.42 7.53 -13.93
C ALA A 124 3.24 6.24 -13.12
N SER A 125 2.85 5.14 -13.77
CA SER A 125 2.60 3.88 -13.07
C SER A 125 3.06 2.65 -13.85
N ASN A 126 3.91 1.82 -13.27
CA ASN A 126 4.24 0.50 -13.81
C ASN A 126 3.66 -0.57 -12.90
N GLN A 127 2.61 -1.27 -13.34
CA GLN A 127 1.85 -2.15 -12.46
C GLN A 127 2.07 -3.61 -12.83
N VAL A 128 2.23 -4.48 -11.84
CA VAL A 128 2.29 -5.94 -12.06
C VAL A 128 1.22 -6.62 -11.21
N PRO A 129 -0.08 -6.51 -11.58
CA PRO A 129 -1.14 -7.13 -10.81
C PRO A 129 -1.15 -8.65 -11.01
N ILE A 130 -1.28 -9.39 -9.92
CA ILE A 130 -1.43 -10.85 -9.87
C ILE A 130 -2.84 -11.16 -9.36
N GLY A 131 -3.71 -11.63 -10.25
CA GLY A 131 -5.13 -11.86 -9.98
C GLY A 131 -6.03 -11.04 -10.89
N ALA A 132 -7.09 -10.46 -10.35
CA ALA A 132 -8.05 -9.64 -11.09
C ALA A 132 -7.73 -8.15 -10.93
N SER A 133 -7.61 -7.41 -12.02
CA SER A 133 -7.32 -5.98 -11.98
C SER A 133 -8.17 -5.17 -12.95
N ASN A 134 -8.74 -4.06 -12.48
CA ASN A 134 -9.45 -3.09 -13.32
C ASN A 134 -8.84 -1.69 -13.13
N PRO A 135 -7.66 -1.41 -13.71
CA PRO A 135 -6.97 -0.13 -13.52
C PRO A 135 -7.64 0.98 -14.33
N VAL A 136 -7.72 2.18 -13.75
CA VAL A 136 -8.22 3.41 -14.40
C VAL A 136 -7.12 4.47 -14.41
N PRO A 137 -6.08 4.34 -15.26
CA PRO A 137 -4.95 5.25 -15.21
C PRO A 137 -5.26 6.62 -15.80
N ILE A 138 -4.77 7.66 -15.13
CA ILE A 138 -4.75 9.05 -15.58
C ILE A 138 -3.28 9.44 -15.75
N GLY A 139 -2.78 9.40 -16.99
CA GLY A 139 -1.37 9.60 -17.31
C GLY A 139 -0.69 8.36 -17.87
N ALA A 140 0.64 8.28 -17.74
CA ALA A 140 1.44 7.20 -18.29
C ALA A 140 1.29 5.93 -17.45
N SER A 141 0.87 4.83 -18.07
CA SER A 141 0.74 3.54 -17.38
C SER A 141 1.22 2.37 -18.24
N ASN A 142 2.05 1.51 -17.64
CA ASN A 142 2.54 0.27 -18.24
C ASN A 142 2.16 -0.93 -17.35
N PRO A 143 0.94 -1.49 -17.48
CA PRO A 143 0.54 -2.66 -16.74
C PRO A 143 1.05 -3.96 -17.39
N VAL A 144 1.55 -4.89 -16.57
CA VAL A 144 1.94 -6.26 -16.94
C VAL A 144 1.14 -7.24 -16.07
N PRO A 145 -0.15 -7.48 -16.40
CA PRO A 145 -1.02 -8.31 -15.57
C PRO A 145 -0.69 -9.80 -15.69
N ILE A 146 -0.76 -10.50 -14.56
CA ILE A 146 -0.76 -11.96 -14.45
C ILE A 146 -2.15 -12.36 -13.93
N GLY A 147 -3.09 -12.58 -14.86
CA GLY A 147 -4.49 -12.88 -14.55
C GLY A 147 -5.46 -12.06 -15.38
N ALA A 148 -6.67 -11.84 -14.86
CA ALA A 148 -7.69 -11.08 -15.56
C ALA A 148 -7.41 -9.57 -15.41
N SER A 149 -7.44 -8.82 -16.51
CA SER A 149 -7.23 -7.37 -16.50
C SER A 149 -8.17 -6.66 -17.47
N ASN A 150 -8.94 -5.69 -16.97
CA ASN A 150 -9.82 -4.83 -17.77
C ASN A 150 -9.51 -3.34 -17.51
N PRO A 151 -8.50 -2.77 -18.19
CA PRO A 151 -8.08 -1.38 -18.02
C PRO A 151 -9.02 -0.39 -18.71
N ILE A 152 -9.24 0.79 -18.09
CA ILE A 152 -9.98 1.92 -18.65
C ILE A 152 -9.08 3.17 -18.61
N PRO A 153 -8.16 3.35 -19.58
CA PRO A 153 -7.24 4.48 -19.57
C PRO A 153 -7.92 5.80 -19.94
N ILE A 154 -7.52 6.89 -19.27
CA ILE A 154 -7.97 8.26 -19.54
C ILE A 154 -6.75 9.11 -19.94
N GLY A 155 -6.80 9.71 -21.14
CA GLY A 155 -5.83 10.73 -21.57
C GLY A 155 -4.48 10.21 -22.09
N ALA A 156 -4.26 8.90 -22.20
CA ALA A 156 -3.08 8.30 -22.82
C ALA A 156 -3.46 7.45 -24.05
N PRO A 157 -2.59 7.34 -25.08
CA PRO A 157 -2.81 6.40 -26.18
C PRO A 157 -2.88 4.96 -25.65
N PRO A 158 -3.60 4.05 -26.32
CA PRO A 158 -3.83 2.70 -25.83
C PRO A 158 -2.49 1.96 -25.63
N ALA A 159 -2.23 1.52 -24.40
CA ALA A 159 -1.06 0.72 -24.07
C ALA A 159 -1.13 -0.65 -24.77
N LEU A 160 0.02 -1.19 -25.20
CA LEU A 160 0.16 -2.54 -25.73
C LEU A 160 -0.12 -3.56 -24.60
N PHE A 161 -1.34 -4.13 -24.60
CA PHE A 161 -1.71 -5.16 -23.63
C PHE A 161 -1.19 -6.54 -24.07
N PHE A 162 -0.17 -7.05 -23.39
CA PHE A 162 0.25 -8.44 -23.55
C PHE A 162 -0.66 -9.34 -22.70
N ARG A 163 -1.58 -10.05 -23.35
CA ARG A 163 -2.36 -11.13 -22.72
C ARG A 163 -1.47 -12.38 -22.65
N THR A 164 -0.89 -12.68 -21.49
CA THR A 164 -0.21 -13.96 -21.28
C THR A 164 -1.26 -15.04 -20.96
N HIS A 165 -1.49 -15.96 -21.89
CA HIS A 165 -2.26 -17.18 -21.64
C HIS A 165 -1.28 -18.24 -21.14
N ILE A 166 -1.36 -18.60 -19.86
CA ILE A 166 -0.59 -19.74 -19.32
C ILE A 166 -1.43 -21.00 -19.55
N GLU A 167 -1.16 -21.73 -20.63
CA GLU A 167 -1.67 -23.09 -20.79
C GLU A 167 -0.91 -24.04 -19.87
N THR A 168 -1.61 -24.63 -18.90
CA THR A 168 -1.11 -25.78 -18.16
C THR A 168 -1.27 -27.03 -19.03
N LYS A 169 -0.21 -27.42 -19.74
CA LYS A 169 -0.15 -28.73 -20.39
C LYS A 169 -0.27 -29.83 -19.33
N GLN A 170 -1.40 -30.51 -19.32
CA GLN A 170 -1.59 -31.77 -18.59
C GLN A 170 -0.64 -32.82 -19.17
N ILE A 171 0.41 -33.16 -18.42
CA ILE A 171 1.25 -34.34 -18.71
C ILE A 171 0.45 -35.55 -18.21
N LYS A 172 -0.20 -36.27 -19.13
CA LYS A 172 -0.75 -37.60 -18.84
C LYS A 172 0.42 -38.59 -18.80
N SER A 173 0.59 -39.27 -17.65
CA SER A 173 1.27 -40.56 -17.57
C SER A 173 0.37 -41.68 -18.11
#